data_AF-A0A9E5PL50-F1
#
_entry.id   AF-A0A9E5PL50-F1
#
_cell.length_a   1.000
_cell.length_b   1.000
_cell.length_c   1.000
_cell.angle_alpha   90.00
_cell.angle_beta   90.00
_cell.angle_gamma   90.00
#
_symmetry.space_group_name_H-M   'P 1'
#
loop_
_entity.id
_entity.type
_entity.pdbx_description
1 polymer ?
#
loop_
_entity_poly.entity_id
_entity_poly.type
_entity_poly.pdbx_seq_one_letter_code
_entity_poly.pdbx_strand_id
1 'polypeptide(L)'
;MTQPRSSLAIALQDYKGIRPGIALTIAAMALIAAIAVGFAHIFMLGRSGEAIEDGQRTVRMLHSYNAALEVWRQMAAPGAELQFPEQAQLRDSIAYSLQLQLTALQDEVTDPIDKDLVGDVLADFTPGAEESTAGSELGLRGREAMIVLTARQDSALFRAAARYQQSQFIAALVIGLAVVAAGILIIPMSWMYVRYKRGIPPGM
;
A
#
# COMPACT_ATOMS: atom_id res chain seq x y z
N MET A 1 -22.64 44.47 53.15
CA MET A 1 -22.25 43.06 53.34
C MET A 1 -21.79 42.52 51.99
N THR A 2 -20.48 42.51 51.76
CA THR A 2 -19.86 42.01 50.52
C THR A 2 -19.82 40.49 50.57
N GLN A 3 -20.48 39.82 49.62
CA GLN A 3 -20.40 38.36 49.50
C GLN A 3 -18.93 37.92 49.38
N PRO A 4 -18.49 36.89 50.11
CA PRO A 4 -17.15 36.33 49.93
C PRO A 4 -17.07 35.75 48.52
N ARG A 5 -16.28 36.40 47.65
CA ARG A 5 -15.97 35.86 46.32
C ARG A 5 -15.23 34.54 46.51
N SER A 6 -15.75 33.48 45.89
CA SER A 6 -15.14 32.15 45.89
C SER A 6 -13.66 32.23 45.55
N SER A 7 -12.80 31.61 46.37
CA SER A 7 -11.35 31.54 46.19
C SER A 7 -10.93 30.86 44.88
N LEU A 8 -11.83 30.13 44.23
CA LEU A 8 -11.68 29.62 42.86
C LEU A 8 -11.55 30.75 41.84
N ALA A 9 -12.30 31.85 42.04
CA ALA A 9 -12.24 33.02 41.17
C ALA A 9 -10.89 33.74 41.28
N ILE A 10 -10.29 33.76 42.47
CA ILE A 10 -8.97 34.38 42.72
C ILE A 10 -7.86 33.52 42.13
N ALA A 11 -7.90 32.20 42.29
CA ALA A 11 -6.91 31.27 41.72
C ALA A 11 -6.93 31.25 40.18
N LEU A 12 -8.08 31.52 39.55
CA LEU A 12 -8.20 31.69 38.10
C LEU A 12 -7.70 33.07 37.61
N GLN A 13 -7.65 34.07 38.49
CA GLN A 13 -7.29 35.44 38.15
C GLN A 13 -5.76 35.64 38.08
N ASP A 14 -5.00 34.92 38.91
CA ASP A 14 -3.52 34.96 38.93
C ASP A 14 -2.86 33.97 37.96
N TYR A 15 -3.64 33.19 37.21
CA TYR A 15 -3.13 32.29 36.20
C TYR A 15 -2.68 33.07 34.94
N LYS A 16 -1.38 33.37 34.83
CA LYS A 16 -0.77 34.03 33.65
C LYS A 16 -0.63 33.12 32.41
N GLY A 17 -1.09 31.87 32.47
CA GLY A 17 -1.11 30.94 31.34
C GLY A 17 -2.45 30.94 30.57
N ILE A 18 -2.56 30.06 29.57
CA ILE A 18 -3.81 29.83 28.82
C ILE A 18 -4.92 29.43 29.80
N ARG A 19 -6.05 30.16 29.85
CA ARG A 19 -7.17 29.89 30.79
C ARG A 19 -7.44 28.37 30.89
N PRO A 20 -7.56 27.78 32.10
CA PRO A 20 -7.66 26.33 32.28
C PRO A 20 -8.76 25.65 31.44
N GLY A 21 -9.88 26.34 31.21
CA GLY A 21 -10.95 25.86 30.33
C GLY A 21 -10.54 25.77 28.86
N ILE A 22 -9.74 26.73 28.37
CA ILE A 22 -9.22 26.74 26.99
C ILE A 22 -8.19 25.62 26.82
N ALA A 23 -7.29 25.45 27.78
CA ALA A 23 -6.28 24.39 27.78
C ALA A 23 -6.93 22.98 27.69
N LEU A 24 -7.98 22.75 28.48
CA LEU A 24 -8.73 21.49 28.46
C LEU A 24 -9.40 21.25 27.10
N THR A 25 -10.02 22.27 26.50
CA THR A 25 -10.64 22.14 25.18
C THR A 25 -9.63 21.84 24.07
N ILE A 26 -8.44 22.45 24.14
CA ILE A 26 -7.37 22.19 23.17
C ILE A 26 -6.86 20.74 23.29
N ALA A 27 -6.66 20.23 24.51
CA ALA A 27 -6.31 18.81 24.70
C ALA A 27 -7.40 17.85 24.24
N ALA A 28 -8.66 18.14 24.52
CA ALA A 28 -9.77 17.31 24.08
C ALA A 28 -9.83 17.23 22.54
N MET A 29 -9.67 18.38 21.86
CA MET A 29 -9.61 18.43 20.39
C MET A 29 -8.39 17.69 19.84
N ALA A 30 -7.23 17.83 20.47
CA ALA A 30 -6.02 17.10 20.08
C ALA A 30 -6.19 15.58 20.24
N LEU A 31 -6.85 15.13 21.32
CA LEU A 31 -7.15 13.71 21.55
C LEU A 31 -8.12 13.16 20.50
N ILE A 32 -9.19 13.89 20.18
CA ILE A 32 -10.15 13.50 19.15
C ILE A 32 -9.46 13.40 17.78
N ALA A 33 -8.61 14.38 17.44
CA ALA A 33 -7.85 14.34 16.20
C ALA A 33 -6.89 13.13 16.17
N ALA A 34 -6.21 12.83 17.27
CA ALA A 34 -5.32 11.67 17.36
C ALA A 34 -6.08 10.34 17.21
N ILE A 35 -7.26 10.21 17.82
CA ILE A 35 -8.12 9.03 17.68
C ILE A 35 -8.61 8.90 16.24
N ALA A 36 -9.07 9.99 15.61
CA ALA A 36 -9.51 9.98 14.23
C ALA A 36 -8.38 9.57 13.26
N VAL A 37 -7.17 10.11 13.46
CA VAL A 37 -5.98 9.72 12.69
C VAL A 37 -5.63 8.25 12.94
N GLY A 38 -5.66 7.78 14.19
CA GLY A 38 -5.40 6.38 14.52
C GLY A 38 -6.39 5.42 13.87
N PHE A 39 -7.69 5.73 13.92
CA PHE A 39 -8.73 4.94 13.27
C PHE A 39 -8.58 4.92 11.75
N ALA A 40 -8.36 6.09 11.13
CA ALA A 40 -8.09 6.19 9.70
C ALA A 40 -6.85 5.36 9.31
N HIS A 41 -5.82 5.35 10.17
CA HIS A 41 -4.61 4.59 9.94
C HIS A 41 -4.83 3.07 9.98
N ILE A 42 -5.57 2.56 10.97
CA ILE A 42 -5.93 1.14 11.07
C ILE A 42 -6.74 0.70 9.84
N PHE A 43 -7.70 1.52 9.41
CA PHE A 43 -8.53 1.20 8.25
C PHE A 43 -7.73 1.18 6.94
N MET A 44 -6.80 2.15 6.78
CA MET A 44 -5.89 2.19 5.65
C MET A 44 -4.96 0.97 5.65
N LEU A 45 -4.39 0.58 6.80
CA LEU A 45 -3.50 -0.58 6.96
C LEU A 45 -4.15 -1.89 6.48
N GLY A 46 -5.41 -2.14 6.83
CA GLY A 46 -6.13 -3.34 6.41
C GLY A 46 -6.26 -3.46 4.89
N ARG A 47 -6.77 -2.40 4.25
CA ARG A 47 -6.92 -2.32 2.79
C ARG A 47 -5.59 -2.41 2.03
N SER A 48 -4.51 -1.98 2.68
CA SER A 48 -3.15 -2.00 2.13
C SER A 48 -2.55 -3.39 2.15
N GLY A 49 -2.78 -4.15 3.23
CA GLY A 49 -2.33 -5.54 3.34
C GLY A 49 -2.94 -6.41 2.24
N GLU A 50 -4.26 -6.26 2.01
CA GLU A 50 -4.96 -6.91 0.90
C GLU A 50 -4.35 -6.55 -0.46
N ALA A 51 -4.11 -5.26 -0.72
CA ALA A 51 -3.52 -4.82 -1.99
C ALA A 51 -2.08 -5.33 -2.22
N ILE A 52 -1.27 -5.46 -1.16
CA ILE A 52 0.09 -6.03 -1.27
C ILE A 52 0.02 -7.53 -1.52
N GLU A 53 -0.85 -8.24 -0.80
CA GLU A 53 -1.02 -9.69 -0.97
C GLU A 53 -1.52 -10.03 -2.37
N ASP A 54 -2.51 -9.28 -2.87
CA ASP A 54 -3.01 -9.42 -4.23
C ASP A 54 -1.92 -9.07 -5.25
N GLY A 55 -1.16 -7.99 -5.06
CA GLY A 55 -0.02 -7.66 -5.90
C GLY A 55 1.05 -8.76 -5.95
N GLN A 56 1.36 -9.39 -4.82
CA GLN A 56 2.30 -10.52 -4.75
C GLN A 56 1.76 -11.77 -5.45
N ARG A 57 0.45 -12.01 -5.43
CA ARG A 57 -0.18 -13.08 -6.20
C ARG A 57 -0.06 -12.80 -7.70
N THR A 58 -0.36 -11.57 -8.13
CA THR A 58 -0.27 -11.16 -9.54
C THR A 58 1.16 -11.30 -10.09
N VAL A 59 2.18 -10.84 -9.35
CA VAL A 59 3.58 -11.00 -9.76
C VAL A 59 3.98 -12.48 -9.89
N ARG A 60 3.56 -13.33 -8.95
CA ARG A 60 3.82 -14.78 -9.02
C ARG A 60 3.15 -15.42 -10.23
N MET A 61 1.91 -15.03 -10.55
CA MET A 61 1.22 -15.49 -11.76
C MET A 61 1.99 -15.07 -13.01
N LEU A 62 2.39 -13.81 -13.13
CA LEU A 62 3.17 -13.30 -14.27
C LEU A 62 4.51 -14.03 -14.44
N HIS A 63 5.21 -14.33 -13.35
CA HIS A 63 6.43 -15.16 -13.39
C HIS A 63 6.14 -16.58 -13.91
N SER A 64 5.04 -17.20 -13.47
CA SER A 64 4.65 -18.52 -13.97
C SER A 64 4.32 -18.49 -15.47
N TYR A 65 3.69 -17.40 -15.94
CA TYR A 65 3.37 -17.20 -17.35
C TYR A 65 4.64 -17.00 -18.18
N ASN A 66 5.58 -16.20 -17.67
CA ASN A 66 6.88 -15.99 -18.31
C ASN A 66 7.67 -17.31 -18.43
N ALA A 67 7.66 -18.14 -17.38
CA ALA A 67 8.30 -19.46 -17.43
C ALA A 67 7.64 -20.38 -18.46
N ALA A 68 6.30 -20.44 -18.49
CA ALA A 68 5.58 -21.24 -19.47
C ALA A 68 5.77 -20.73 -20.92
N LEU A 69 5.83 -19.41 -21.12
CA LEU A 69 6.12 -18.78 -22.40
C LEU A 69 7.51 -19.17 -22.91
N GLU A 70 8.52 -19.11 -22.04
CA GLU A 70 9.89 -19.49 -22.40
C GLU A 70 9.99 -20.98 -22.77
N VAL A 71 9.30 -21.86 -22.03
CA VAL A 71 9.24 -23.30 -22.35
C VAL A 71 8.54 -23.54 -23.69
N TRP A 72 7.41 -22.88 -23.94
CA TRP A 72 6.73 -22.95 -25.24
C TRP A 72 7.65 -22.47 -26.36
N ARG A 73 8.30 -21.32 -26.19
CA ARG A 73 9.21 -20.72 -27.18
C ARG A 73 10.35 -21.67 -27.55
N GLN A 74 10.93 -22.35 -26.55
CA GLN A 74 11.99 -23.34 -26.79
C GLN A 74 11.49 -24.55 -27.58
N MET A 75 10.25 -24.99 -27.36
CA MET A 75 9.64 -26.09 -28.11
C MET A 75 9.11 -25.68 -29.50
N ALA A 76 8.78 -24.40 -29.69
CA ALA A 76 8.31 -23.83 -30.95
C ALA A 76 9.46 -23.31 -31.84
N ALA A 77 10.68 -23.18 -31.30
CA ALA A 77 11.82 -22.67 -32.03
C ALA A 77 12.12 -23.51 -33.29
N PRO A 78 12.48 -22.89 -34.42
CA PRO A 78 12.91 -23.64 -35.59
C PRO A 78 14.17 -24.44 -35.27
N GLY A 79 14.14 -25.73 -35.60
CA GLY A 79 15.21 -26.67 -35.23
C GLY A 79 15.00 -27.36 -33.88
N ALA A 80 13.90 -27.06 -33.16
CA ALA A 80 13.43 -27.92 -32.09
C ALA A 80 12.95 -29.25 -32.69
N GLU A 81 13.81 -30.26 -32.69
CA GLU A 81 13.44 -31.62 -33.08
C GLU A 81 12.51 -32.21 -32.02
N LEU A 82 11.21 -32.03 -32.22
CA LEU A 82 10.19 -32.72 -31.45
C LEU A 82 10.22 -34.19 -31.87
N GLN A 83 10.90 -35.01 -31.06
CA GLN A 83 11.16 -36.43 -31.36
C GLN A 83 9.88 -37.28 -31.26
N PHE A 84 8.90 -36.82 -30.48
CA PHE A 84 7.69 -37.56 -30.15
C PHE A 84 6.43 -36.71 -30.34
N PRO A 85 5.30 -37.29 -30.79
CA PRO A 85 4.05 -36.57 -30.97
C PRO A 85 3.51 -35.98 -29.65
N GLU A 86 3.83 -36.59 -28.51
CA GLU A 86 3.47 -36.09 -27.18
C GLU A 86 4.13 -34.72 -26.88
N GLN A 87 5.33 -34.46 -27.41
CA GLN A 87 6.01 -33.17 -27.22
C GLN A 87 5.33 -32.05 -28.01
N ALA A 88 4.85 -32.35 -29.22
CA ALA A 88 4.04 -31.42 -29.99
C ALA A 88 2.70 -31.13 -29.29
N GLN A 89 2.03 -32.16 -28.77
CA GLN A 89 0.80 -31.99 -27.97
C GLN A 89 1.06 -31.15 -26.71
N LEU A 90 2.18 -31.38 -26.01
CA LEU A 90 2.56 -30.58 -24.85
C LEU A 90 2.77 -29.11 -25.22
N ARG A 91 3.55 -28.82 -26.27
CA ARG A 91 3.76 -27.46 -26.78
C ARG A 91 2.43 -26.76 -27.06
N ASP A 92 1.55 -27.42 -27.79
CA ASP A 92 0.26 -26.85 -28.20
C ASP A 92 -0.66 -26.65 -26.98
N SER A 93 -0.62 -27.56 -26.00
CA SER A 93 -1.36 -27.41 -24.74
C SER A 93 -0.88 -26.22 -23.91
N ILE A 94 0.44 -25.98 -23.86
CA ILE A 94 1.01 -24.80 -23.18
C ILE A 94 0.57 -23.54 -23.90
N ALA A 95 0.69 -23.51 -25.24
CA ALA A 95 0.28 -22.37 -26.06
C ALA A 95 -1.20 -22.00 -25.80
N TYR A 96 -2.09 -22.99 -25.87
CA TYR A 96 -3.52 -22.81 -25.61
C TYR A 96 -3.78 -22.30 -24.19
N SER A 97 -3.11 -22.88 -23.19
CA SER A 97 -3.28 -22.46 -21.79
C SER A 97 -2.81 -21.02 -21.56
N LEU A 98 -1.72 -20.60 -22.22
CA LEU A 98 -1.18 -19.25 -22.14
C LEU A 98 -2.10 -18.25 -22.83
N GLN A 99 -2.57 -18.54 -24.04
CA GLN A 99 -3.54 -17.71 -24.75
C GLN A 99 -4.79 -17.45 -23.89
N LEU A 100 -5.34 -18.51 -23.28
CA LEU A 100 -6.52 -18.38 -22.43
C LEU A 100 -6.27 -17.48 -21.22
N GLN A 101 -5.15 -17.71 -20.51
CA GLN A 101 -4.79 -16.95 -19.31
C GLN A 101 -4.42 -15.49 -19.62
N LEU A 102 -3.70 -15.25 -20.71
CA LEU A 102 -3.32 -13.90 -21.15
C LEU A 102 -4.52 -13.12 -21.68
N THR A 103 -5.48 -13.77 -22.34
CA THR A 103 -6.74 -13.12 -22.73
C THR A 103 -7.54 -12.69 -21.50
N ALA A 104 -7.68 -13.56 -20.51
CA ALA A 104 -8.33 -13.22 -19.25
C ALA A 104 -7.60 -12.07 -18.52
N LEU A 105 -6.26 -12.08 -18.51
CA LEU A 105 -5.45 -11.00 -17.96
C LEU A 105 -5.67 -9.69 -18.72
N GLN A 106 -5.76 -9.74 -20.05
CA GLN A 106 -6.03 -8.55 -20.88
C GLN A 106 -7.37 -7.90 -20.53
N ASP A 107 -8.39 -8.71 -20.23
CA ASP A 107 -9.70 -8.22 -19.82
C ASP A 107 -9.68 -7.60 -18.41
N GLU A 108 -8.87 -8.14 -17.50
CA GLU A 108 -8.74 -7.67 -16.11
C GLU A 108 -7.90 -6.38 -15.98
N VAL A 109 -6.87 -6.23 -16.82
CA VAL A 109 -5.97 -5.07 -16.76
C VAL A 109 -6.68 -3.79 -17.23
N THR A 110 -6.66 -2.75 -16.40
CA THR A 110 -7.22 -1.44 -16.76
C THR A 110 -6.21 -0.47 -17.38
N ASP A 111 -4.91 -0.62 -17.11
CA ASP A 111 -3.88 0.27 -17.66
C ASP A 111 -3.71 0.00 -19.17
N PRO A 112 -3.85 1.01 -20.03
CA PRO A 112 -3.81 0.82 -21.48
C PRO A 112 -2.45 0.30 -21.96
N ILE A 113 -1.35 0.71 -21.32
CA ILE A 113 -0.01 0.25 -21.71
C ILE A 113 0.17 -1.21 -21.27
N ASP A 114 -0.33 -1.61 -20.09
CA ASP A 114 -0.26 -3.02 -19.69
C ASP A 114 -1.15 -3.90 -20.60
N LYS A 115 -2.30 -3.38 -21.05
CA LYS A 115 -3.15 -4.03 -22.05
C LYS A 115 -2.45 -4.23 -23.39
N ASP A 116 -1.74 -3.22 -23.87
CA ASP A 116 -0.95 -3.29 -25.09
C ASP A 116 0.18 -4.32 -24.95
N LEU A 117 0.89 -4.33 -23.81
CA LEU A 117 1.92 -5.31 -23.52
C LEU A 117 1.36 -6.74 -23.53
N VAL A 118 0.22 -7.01 -22.90
CA VAL A 118 -0.43 -8.32 -22.96
C VAL A 118 -0.84 -8.66 -24.40
N GLY A 119 -1.31 -7.67 -25.16
CA GLY A 119 -1.63 -7.82 -26.58
C GLY A 119 -0.41 -8.19 -27.43
N ASP A 120 0.75 -7.59 -27.18
CA ASP A 120 2.01 -7.95 -27.83
C ASP A 120 2.43 -9.40 -27.54
N VAL A 121 2.14 -9.92 -26.34
CA VAL A 121 2.38 -11.34 -26.00
C VAL A 121 1.39 -12.26 -26.72
N LEU A 122 0.12 -11.88 -26.77
CA LEU A 122 -0.91 -12.65 -27.48
C LEU A 122 -0.65 -12.71 -28.99
N ALA A 123 -0.08 -11.65 -29.57
CA ALA A 123 0.27 -11.57 -30.98
C ALA A 123 1.23 -12.69 -31.41
N ASP A 124 2.15 -13.11 -30.54
CA ASP A 124 3.13 -14.18 -30.82
C ASP A 124 2.49 -15.56 -31.00
N PHE A 125 1.25 -15.76 -30.53
CA PHE A 125 0.52 -17.01 -30.71
C PHE A 125 -0.45 -16.98 -31.90
N THR A 126 -0.49 -15.88 -32.67
CA THR A 126 -1.41 -15.75 -33.81
C THR A 126 -0.87 -16.53 -35.01
N PRO A 127 -1.68 -17.38 -35.68
CA PRO A 127 -1.23 -18.10 -36.86
C PRO A 127 -0.75 -17.12 -37.94
N GLY A 128 0.50 -17.28 -38.39
CA GLY A 128 1.18 -16.37 -39.33
C GLY A 128 2.28 -15.50 -38.71
N ALA A 129 2.40 -15.44 -37.38
CA ALA A 129 3.54 -14.80 -36.72
C ALA A 129 4.89 -15.44 -37.13
N GLU A 130 4.89 -16.75 -37.37
CA GLU A 130 6.05 -17.52 -37.84
C GLU A 130 6.54 -17.12 -39.24
N GLU A 131 5.68 -16.54 -40.08
CA GLU A 131 5.99 -16.18 -41.48
C GLU A 131 6.57 -14.76 -41.60
N SER A 132 6.27 -13.88 -40.63
CA SER A 132 6.71 -12.47 -40.64
C SER A 132 8.08 -12.25 -39.98
N THR A 133 8.52 -13.16 -39.12
CA THR A 133 9.81 -13.08 -38.44
C THR A 133 10.66 -14.27 -38.86
N ALA A 134 11.77 -14.01 -39.56
CA ALA A 134 12.77 -15.03 -39.87
C ALA A 134 13.04 -15.85 -38.60
N GLY A 135 12.82 -17.16 -38.65
CA GLY A 135 12.46 -18.03 -37.51
C GLY A 135 13.27 -17.96 -36.21
N SER A 136 14.37 -17.20 -36.12
CA SER A 136 15.08 -16.93 -34.88
C SER A 136 14.35 -16.01 -33.89
N GLU A 137 13.31 -15.28 -34.31
CA GLU A 137 12.69 -14.23 -33.48
C GLU A 137 11.32 -14.59 -32.90
N LEU A 138 10.82 -15.81 -33.15
CA LEU A 138 9.53 -16.26 -32.63
C LEU A 138 9.50 -16.16 -31.09
N GLY A 139 8.51 -15.45 -30.56
CA GLY A 139 8.33 -15.31 -29.11
C GLY A 139 9.25 -14.28 -28.44
N LEU A 140 10.15 -13.59 -29.15
CA LEU A 140 11.05 -12.61 -28.55
C LEU A 140 10.31 -11.33 -28.13
N ARG A 141 9.38 -10.87 -28.97
CA ARG A 141 8.58 -9.66 -28.70
C ARG A 141 7.65 -9.87 -27.51
N GLY A 142 6.94 -10.99 -27.45
CA GLY A 142 6.13 -11.38 -26.31
C GLY A 142 6.96 -11.64 -25.06
N ARG A 143 8.16 -12.19 -25.18
CA ARG A 143 9.08 -12.30 -24.03
C ARG A 143 9.49 -10.93 -23.50
N GLU A 144 9.87 -9.99 -24.37
CA GLU A 144 10.20 -8.63 -23.97
C GLU A 144 9.00 -7.94 -23.31
N ALA A 145 7.81 -8.05 -23.92
CA ALA A 145 6.58 -7.52 -23.37
C ALA A 145 6.25 -8.10 -21.98
N MET A 146 6.44 -9.42 -21.77
CA MET A 146 6.26 -10.05 -20.45
C MET A 146 7.29 -9.57 -19.41
N ILE A 147 8.55 -9.35 -19.81
CA ILE A 147 9.58 -8.80 -18.92
C ILE A 147 9.19 -7.38 -18.49
N VAL A 148 8.77 -6.55 -19.45
CA VAL A 148 8.34 -5.16 -19.18
C VAL A 148 7.09 -5.14 -18.30
N LEU A 149 6.09 -5.98 -18.60
CA LEU A 149 4.87 -6.11 -17.81
C LEU A 149 5.19 -6.50 -16.36
N THR A 150 6.04 -7.50 -16.16
CA THR A 150 6.49 -7.95 -14.84
C THR A 150 7.20 -6.82 -14.08
N ALA A 151 8.14 -6.14 -14.73
CA ALA A 151 8.88 -5.02 -14.12
C ALA A 151 7.96 -3.86 -13.73
N ARG A 152 6.93 -3.57 -14.55
CA ARG A 152 5.93 -2.55 -14.22
C ARG A 152 5.12 -2.94 -12.99
N GLN A 153 4.67 -4.19 -12.88
CA GLN A 153 3.93 -4.67 -11.72
C GLN A 153 4.78 -4.67 -10.45
N ASP A 154 6.05 -5.08 -10.53
CA ASP A 154 7.00 -4.99 -9.41
C ASP A 154 7.19 -3.53 -8.96
N SER A 155 7.38 -2.60 -9.90
CA SER A 155 7.51 -1.17 -9.58
C SER A 155 6.25 -0.59 -8.95
N ALA A 156 5.07 -1.05 -9.35
CA ALA A 156 3.80 -0.62 -8.77
C ALA A 156 3.66 -1.13 -7.33
N LEU A 157 4.04 -2.39 -7.08
CA LEU A 157 4.08 -2.99 -5.76
C LEU A 157 5.07 -2.29 -4.82
N PHE A 158 6.29 -2.00 -5.28
CA PHE A 158 7.27 -1.23 -4.50
C PHE A 158 6.81 0.18 -4.19
N ARG A 159 6.19 0.89 -5.15
CA ARG A 159 5.63 2.23 -4.92
C ARG A 159 4.43 2.22 -3.98
N ALA A 160 3.62 1.15 -4.00
CA ALA A 160 2.58 0.95 -3.00
C ALA A 160 3.22 0.75 -1.62
N ALA A 161 4.15 -0.19 -1.48
CA ALA A 161 4.89 -0.47 -0.25
C ALA A 161 5.59 0.76 0.35
N ALA A 162 6.29 1.56 -0.47
CA ALA A 162 6.98 2.78 -0.02
C ALA A 162 6.03 3.86 0.50
N ARG A 163 4.90 4.10 -0.18
CA ARG A 163 3.85 5.03 0.29
C ARG A 163 3.28 4.58 1.64
N TYR A 164 3.19 3.27 1.88
CA TYR A 164 2.73 2.74 3.16
C TYR A 164 3.72 2.99 4.29
N GLN A 165 5.01 2.76 4.08
CA GLN A 165 6.02 3.01 5.11
C GLN A 165 6.05 4.49 5.53
N GLN A 166 5.90 5.41 4.57
CA GLN A 166 5.82 6.84 4.86
C GLN A 166 4.54 7.20 5.64
N SER A 167 3.39 6.63 5.28
CA SER A 167 2.12 6.84 5.99
C SER A 167 2.17 6.32 7.43
N GLN A 168 2.77 5.14 7.66
CA GLN A 168 2.99 4.57 8.99
C GLN A 168 3.87 5.45 9.87
N PHE A 169 4.97 5.97 9.31
CA PHE A 169 5.85 6.86 10.05
C PHE A 169 5.14 8.15 10.48
N ILE A 170 4.36 8.77 9.57
CA ILE A 170 3.61 9.99 9.88
C ILE A 170 2.54 9.73 10.94
N ALA A 171 1.79 8.63 10.82
CA ALA A 171 0.77 8.28 11.81
C ALA A 171 1.38 7.99 13.19
N ALA A 172 2.47 7.22 13.25
CA ALA A 172 3.20 6.96 14.50
C ALA A 172 3.75 8.26 15.10
N LEU A 173 4.28 9.17 14.28
CA LEU A 173 4.72 10.49 14.72
C LEU A 173 3.56 11.28 15.33
N VAL A 174 2.41 11.37 14.65
CA VAL A 174 1.24 12.12 15.12
C VAL A 174 0.70 11.54 16.44
N ILE A 175 0.60 10.21 16.54
CA ILE A 175 0.17 9.54 17.78
C ILE A 175 1.17 9.83 18.91
N GLY A 176 2.48 9.68 18.65
CA GLY A 176 3.52 9.98 19.63
C GLY A 176 3.46 11.43 20.12
N LEU A 177 3.29 12.38 19.20
CA LEU A 177 3.17 13.80 19.51
C LEU A 177 1.91 14.10 20.33
N ALA A 178 0.79 13.44 20.01
CA ALA A 178 -0.46 13.56 20.76
C ALA A 178 -0.33 13.03 22.20
N VAL A 179 0.35 11.89 22.39
CA VAL A 179 0.62 11.33 23.73
C VAL A 179 1.51 12.27 24.54
N VAL A 180 2.57 12.82 23.94
CA VAL A 180 3.45 13.80 24.60
C VAL A 180 2.68 15.06 24.98
N ALA A 181 1.87 15.61 24.07
CA ALA A 181 1.06 16.79 24.33
C ALA A 181 0.04 16.55 25.48
N ALA A 182 -0.60 15.37 25.49
CA ALA A 182 -1.50 14.98 26.57
C ALA A 182 -0.75 14.86 27.92
N GLY A 183 0.44 14.24 27.93
CA GLY A 183 1.27 14.14 29.13
C GLY A 183 1.68 15.51 29.69
N ILE A 184 2.08 16.43 28.81
CA ILE A 184 2.44 17.82 29.18
C ILE A 184 1.24 18.56 29.77
N LEU A 185 0.01 18.25 29.38
CA LEU A 185 -1.18 18.93 29.91
C LEU A 185 -1.75 18.28 31.18
N ILE A 186 -1.79 16.95 31.23
CA ILE A 186 -2.43 16.19 32.33
C ILE A 186 -1.58 16.28 33.60
N ILE A 187 -0.24 16.20 33.48
CA ILE A 187 0.66 16.18 34.65
C ILE A 187 0.57 17.48 35.47
N PRO A 188 0.66 18.69 34.89
CA PRO A 188 0.54 19.94 35.64
C PRO A 188 -0.87 20.15 36.22
N MET A 189 -1.92 19.83 35.46
CA MET A 189 -3.30 19.93 35.95
C MET A 189 -3.56 18.98 37.13
N SER A 190 -3.09 17.74 37.05
CA SER A 190 -3.22 16.75 38.13
C SER A 190 -2.44 17.17 39.37
N TRP A 191 -1.23 17.72 39.19
CA TRP A 191 -0.44 18.26 40.29
C TRP A 191 -1.12 19.46 40.96
N MET A 192 -1.67 20.38 40.16
CA MET A 192 -2.41 21.54 40.66
C MET A 192 -3.69 21.12 41.40
N TYR A 193 -4.41 20.12 40.88
CA TYR A 193 -5.58 19.53 41.55
C TYR A 193 -5.21 18.87 42.89
N VAL A 194 -4.10 18.13 42.94
CA VAL A 194 -3.61 17.50 44.18
C VAL A 194 -3.17 18.57 45.20
N ARG A 195 -2.45 19.63 44.78
CA ARG A 195 -2.08 20.76 45.67
C ARG A 195 -3.31 21.47 46.21
N TYR A 196 -4.31 21.73 45.37
CA TYR A 196 -5.58 22.32 45.77
C TYR A 196 -6.29 21.47 46.82
N LYS A 197 -6.42 20.16 46.59
CA LYS A 197 -7.08 19.25 47.53
C LYS A 197 -6.30 19.09 48.84
N ARG A 198 -4.99 19.31 48.83
CA ARG A 198 -4.11 19.32 50.00
C ARG A 198 -4.01 20.68 50.70
N GLY A 199 -4.72 21.71 50.22
CA GLY A 199 -4.76 23.03 50.85
C GLY A 199 -3.48 23.86 50.71
N ILE A 200 -2.59 23.52 49.76
CA ILE A 200 -1.34 24.25 49.53
C ILE A 200 -1.62 25.38 48.51
N PRO A 201 -1.51 26.66 48.89
CA PRO A 201 -1.80 27.77 47.98
C PRO A 201 -0.80 27.82 46.81
N PRO A 202 -1.25 28.19 45.60
CA PRO A 202 -0.36 28.36 44.46
C PRO A 202 0.54 29.58 44.67
N GLY A 203 1.87 29.41 44.62
CA GLY A 203 2.83 30.50 44.77
C GLY A 203 3.93 30.32 45.83
N MET A 204 3.95 29.18 46.54
CA MET A 204 5.12 28.72 47.32
C MET A 204 5.90 27.64 46.57
#